data_AF-A0A6M5YIX0-F1
#
_entry.id   AF-A0A6M5YIX0-F1
#
_cell.length_a   1.000
_cell.length_b   1.000
_cell.length_c   1.000
_cell.angle_alpha   90.00
_cell.angle_beta   90.00
_cell.angle_gamma   90.00
#
_symmetry.space_group_name_H-M   'P 1'
#
loop_
_entity.id
_entity.type
_entity.pdbx_description
1 polymer ?
#
loop_
_entity_poly.entity_id
_entity_poly.type
_entity_poly.pdbx_seq_one_letter_code
_entity_poly.pdbx_strand_id
1 'polypeptide(L)'
;MDKVFIGISSESLPATNQRTAYVAATRGKEQAQIFTDDKNELFKAMSRPDDPLSAANLAEGIQSIPPLKSRQARSLTTAQQLAAVARHHDAIQQSNTAPSVTDRDTSHDR
;
A
#
# COMPACT_ATOMS: atom_id res chain seq x y z
N MET A 1 8.90 -35.60 -29.26
CA MET A 1 9.66 -35.32 -30.48
C MET A 1 11.12 -35.43 -30.14
N ASP A 2 11.93 -35.99 -31.03
CA ASP A 2 13.34 -36.23 -30.73
C ASP A 2 14.16 -34.96 -30.91
N LYS A 3 13.85 -34.18 -31.95
CA LYS A 3 14.49 -32.90 -32.26
C LYS A 3 13.47 -31.77 -32.33
N VAL A 4 13.83 -30.59 -31.82
CA VAL A 4 12.99 -29.39 -31.83
C VAL A 4 13.77 -28.20 -32.37
N PHE A 5 13.12 -27.40 -33.20
CA PHE A 5 13.64 -26.13 -33.72
C PHE A 5 12.82 -24.98 -33.12
N ILE A 6 13.51 -23.97 -32.60
CA ILE A 6 12.91 -22.83 -31.92
C ILE A 6 13.37 -21.58 -32.66
N GLY A 7 12.44 -20.88 -33.32
CA GLY A 7 12.71 -19.59 -33.95
C GLY A 7 12.24 -18.45 -33.05
N ILE A 8 13.12 -17.54 -32.68
CA ILE A 8 12.79 -16.33 -31.90
C ILE A 8 13.43 -15.13 -32.60
N SER A 9 12.60 -14.23 -33.13
CA SER A 9 13.09 -12.96 -33.68
C SER A 9 13.30 -11.92 -32.58
N SER A 10 14.12 -10.91 -32.83
CA SER A 10 14.31 -9.78 -31.90
C SER A 10 12.99 -9.10 -31.52
N GLU A 11 12.03 -9.00 -32.44
CA GLU A 11 10.70 -8.44 -32.19
C GLU A 11 9.89 -9.24 -31.15
N SER A 12 10.20 -10.52 -30.97
CA SER A 12 9.51 -11.43 -30.05
C SER A 12 10.17 -11.51 -28.66
N LEU A 13 11.34 -10.90 -28.49
CA LEU A 13 12.09 -10.95 -27.23
C LEU A 13 11.36 -10.31 -26.04
N PRO A 14 10.61 -9.20 -26.18
CA PRO A 14 9.85 -8.65 -25.07
C PRO A 14 8.79 -9.60 -24.49
N ALA A 15 8.30 -10.54 -25.31
CA ALA A 15 7.34 -11.57 -24.93
C ALA A 15 8.01 -12.89 -24.48
N THR A 16 9.34 -12.98 -24.57
CA THR A 16 10.10 -14.16 -24.18
C THR A 16 10.63 -14.01 -22.76
N ASN A 17 10.49 -15.07 -21.96
CA ASN A 17 11.01 -15.15 -20.60
C ASN A 17 11.64 -16.53 -20.34
N GLN A 18 12.14 -16.74 -19.13
CA GLN A 18 12.74 -18.00 -18.69
C GLN A 18 11.82 -19.20 -18.89
N ARG A 19 10.53 -19.06 -18.56
CA ARG A 19 9.56 -20.15 -18.68
C ARG A 19 9.31 -20.54 -20.12
N THR A 20 9.11 -19.58 -21.01
CA THR A 20 8.91 -19.81 -22.44
C THR A 20 10.11 -20.56 -23.03
N ALA A 21 11.32 -20.13 -22.71
CA ALA A 21 12.56 -20.78 -23.15
C ALA A 21 12.68 -22.22 -22.62
N TYR A 22 12.41 -22.43 -21.33
CA TYR A 22 12.43 -23.74 -20.70
C TYR A 22 11.43 -24.70 -21.35
N VAL A 23 10.17 -24.27 -21.51
CA VAL A 23 9.13 -25.10 -22.10
C VAL A 23 9.48 -25.46 -23.54
N ALA A 24 9.93 -24.49 -24.34
CA ALA A 24 10.30 -24.74 -25.74
C ALA A 24 11.46 -25.74 -25.85
N ALA A 25 12.53 -25.56 -25.07
CA ALA A 25 13.70 -26.41 -25.10
C ALA A 25 13.39 -27.84 -24.61
N THR A 26 12.58 -27.99 -23.57
CA THR A 26 12.25 -29.30 -22.97
C THR A 26 11.27 -30.15 -23.78
N ARG A 27 10.71 -29.63 -24.89
CA ARG A 27 9.90 -30.45 -25.81
C ARG A 27 10.75 -31.45 -26.61
N GLY A 28 12.05 -31.21 -26.74
CA GLY A 28 13.00 -32.11 -27.43
C GLY A 28 13.59 -33.14 -26.49
N LYS A 29 13.61 -34.41 -26.90
CA LYS A 29 14.25 -35.48 -26.12
C LYS A 29 15.76 -35.57 -26.35
N GLU A 30 16.21 -35.35 -27.58
CA GLU A 30 17.62 -35.53 -27.98
C GLU A 30 18.30 -34.20 -28.31
N GLN A 31 17.60 -33.28 -28.99
CA GLN A 31 18.20 -32.03 -29.45
C GLN A 31 17.20 -30.87 -29.49
N ALA A 32 17.67 -29.68 -29.11
CA ALA A 32 16.98 -28.41 -29.34
C ALA A 32 17.93 -27.45 -30.06
N GLN A 33 17.50 -26.89 -31.19
CA GLN A 33 18.26 -25.89 -31.95
C GLN A 33 17.48 -24.59 -32.01
N ILE A 34 18.15 -23.50 -31.63
CA ILE A 34 17.53 -22.17 -31.51
C ILE A 34 18.09 -21.27 -32.60
N PHE A 35 17.20 -20.66 -33.38
CA PHE A 35 17.50 -19.64 -34.38
C PHE A 35 17.05 -18.28 -33.84
N THR A 36 17.97 -17.32 -33.86
CA THR A 36 17.77 -15.98 -33.31
C THR A 36 18.65 -14.99 -34.05
N ASP A 37 18.20 -13.73 -34.09
CA ASP A 37 18.93 -12.65 -34.75
C ASP A 37 20.12 -12.20 -33.88
N ASP A 38 19.88 -11.96 -32.59
CA ASP A 38 20.91 -11.62 -31.60
C ASP A 38 20.92 -12.62 -30.43
N LYS A 39 22.05 -13.34 -30.29
CA LYS A 39 22.26 -14.31 -29.21
C LYS A 39 22.29 -13.67 -27.82
N ASN A 40 22.89 -12.48 -27.68
CA ASN A 40 23.07 -11.83 -26.39
C ASN A 40 21.74 -11.29 -25.86
N GLU A 41 20.96 -10.68 -26.75
CA GLU A 41 19.63 -10.17 -26.42
C GLU A 41 18.68 -11.31 -26.02
N LEU A 42 18.74 -12.42 -26.76
CA LEU A 42 18.02 -13.64 -26.41
C LEU A 42 18.41 -14.17 -25.03
N PHE A 43 19.71 -14.28 -24.74
CA PHE A 43 20.17 -14.76 -23.43
C PHE A 43 19.66 -13.89 -22.29
N LYS A 44 19.63 -12.57 -22.49
CA LYS A 44 19.08 -11.61 -21.53
C LYS A 44 17.57 -11.81 -21.33
N ALA A 45 16.80 -11.97 -22.42
CA ALA A 45 15.37 -12.22 -22.36
C ALA A 45 15.04 -13.56 -21.67
N MET A 46 15.79 -14.62 -21.98
CA MET A 46 15.64 -15.94 -21.35
C MET A 46 16.04 -15.95 -19.88
N SER A 47 16.89 -15.02 -19.44
CA SER A 47 17.26 -14.88 -18.03
C SER A 47 16.23 -14.10 -17.21
N ARG A 48 15.22 -13.50 -17.85
CA ARG A 48 14.17 -12.75 -17.16
C ARG A 48 13.24 -13.71 -16.41
N PRO A 49 13.09 -13.58 -15.09
CA PRO A 49 12.18 -14.42 -14.33
C PRO A 49 10.74 -14.19 -14.76
N ASP A 50 9.96 -15.28 -14.78
CA ASP A 50 8.51 -15.23 -14.94
C ASP A 50 7.90 -14.99 -13.56
N ASP A 51 7.60 -13.74 -13.22
CA ASP A 51 6.97 -13.34 -11.96
C ASP A 51 5.54 -12.84 -12.21
N PRO A 52 4.55 -13.76 -12.31
CA PRO A 52 3.17 -13.37 -12.47
C PRO A 52 2.64 -12.74 -11.18
N LEU A 53 2.40 -11.44 -11.22
CA LEU A 53 1.80 -10.73 -10.09
C LEU A 53 0.29 -10.99 -10.04
N SER A 54 -0.14 -11.79 -9.06
CA SER A 54 -1.56 -12.02 -8.80
C SER A 54 -2.20 -10.83 -8.08
N ALA A 55 -3.51 -10.64 -8.23
CA ALA A 55 -4.25 -9.58 -7.53
C ALA A 55 -4.19 -9.75 -5.99
N ALA A 56 -4.12 -10.99 -5.50
CA ALA A 56 -3.94 -11.27 -4.08
C ALA A 56 -2.56 -10.83 -3.58
N ASN A 57 -1.50 -11.16 -4.33
CA ASN A 57 -0.13 -10.75 -4.02
C ASN A 57 0.02 -9.22 -4.04
N LEU A 58 -0.66 -8.54 -4.97
CA LEU A 58 -0.70 -7.09 -5.03
C LEU A 58 -1.42 -6.48 -3.80
N ALA A 59 -2.53 -7.07 -3.36
CA ALA A 59 -3.29 -6.60 -2.20
C ALA A 59 -2.53 -6.80 -0.87
N GLU A 60 -1.77 -7.89 -0.73
CA GLU A 60 -0.93 -8.15 0.45
C GLU A 60 0.24 -7.16 0.56
N GLY A 61 0.87 -6.77 -0.55
CA GLY A 61 1.94 -5.78 -0.55
C GLY A 61 1.51 -4.36 -0.11
N ILE A 62 0.23 -4.03 -0.24
CA ILE A 62 -0.36 -2.77 0.23
C ILE A 62 -0.63 -2.83 1.75
N GLN A 63 -0.81 -4.03 2.31
CA GLN A 63 -1.08 -4.24 3.73
C GLN A 63 0.22 -4.41 4.53
N SER A 64 1.05 -3.37 4.58
CA SER A 64 1.87 -3.18 5.78
C SER A 64 0.91 -2.90 6.94
N ILE A 65 0.46 -3.96 7.62
CA ILE A 65 -0.37 -3.83 8.81
C ILE A 65 0.47 -3.04 9.81
N PRO A 66 0.11 -1.78 10.13
CA PRO A 66 0.90 -1.00 11.07
C PRO A 66 0.95 -1.76 12.40
N PRO A 67 2.13 -1.88 13.04
CA PRO A 67 2.27 -2.67 14.24
C PRO A 67 1.25 -2.20 15.28
N LEU A 68 0.58 -3.14 15.96
CA LEU A 68 -0.51 -2.89 16.94
C LEU A 68 -0.16 -1.79 17.97
N LYS A 69 1.13 -1.63 18.30
CA LYS A 69 1.65 -0.58 19.19
C LYS A 69 1.39 0.85 18.70
N SER A 70 1.33 1.07 17.37
CA SER A 70 1.03 2.38 16.78
C SER A 70 -0.46 2.78 16.90
N ARG A 71 -1.37 1.82 17.05
CA ARG A 71 -2.80 2.10 17.26
C ARG A 71 -3.08 2.60 18.67
N GLN A 72 -2.39 2.06 19.67
CA GLN A 72 -2.57 2.47 21.08
C GLN A 72 -2.14 3.93 21.30
N ALA A 73 -1.03 4.35 20.68
CA ALA A 73 -0.53 5.72 20.77
C ALA A 73 -1.54 6.76 20.24
N ARG A 74 -2.28 6.45 19.17
CA ARG A 74 -3.30 7.35 18.60
C ARG A 74 -4.54 7.51 19.49
N SER A 75 -4.93 6.46 20.21
CA SER A 75 -6.09 6.54 21.11
C SER A 75 -5.86 7.49 22.28
N LEU A 76 -4.63 7.55 22.79
CA LEU A 76 -4.28 8.41 23.93
C LEU A 76 -4.23 9.89 23.54
N THR A 77 -3.73 10.21 22.35
CA THR A 77 -3.68 11.60 21.87
C THR A 77 -5.07 12.21 21.70
N THR A 78 -6.04 11.44 21.20
CA THR A 78 -7.42 11.92 21.03
C THR A 78 -8.11 12.15 22.36
N ALA A 79 -7.90 11.25 23.34
CA ALA A 79 -8.44 11.42 24.69
C ALA A 79 -7.85 12.65 25.40
N GLN A 80 -6.54 12.89 25.25
CA GLN A 80 -5.86 14.05 25.82
C GLN A 80 -6.35 15.38 25.22
N GLN A 81 -6.59 15.43 23.92
CA GLN A 81 -7.13 16.62 23.24
C GLN A 81 -8.54 16.95 23.70
N LEU A 82 -9.42 15.95 23.82
CA LEU A 82 -10.78 16.15 24.34
C LEU A 82 -10.77 16.62 25.80
N ALA A 83 -9.90 16.06 26.64
CA ALA A 83 -9.74 16.49 28.02
C ALA A 83 -9.16 17.92 28.16
N ALA A 84 -8.35 18.38 27.20
CA ALA A 84 -7.86 19.76 27.17
C ALA A 84 -8.98 20.73 26.77
N VAL A 85 -9.81 20.37 25.79
CA VAL A 85 -10.97 21.18 25.36
C VAL A 85 -12.01 21.30 26.46
N ALA A 86 -12.33 20.20 27.16
CA ALA A 86 -13.27 20.22 28.29
C ALA A 86 -12.82 21.19 29.40
N ARG A 87 -11.52 21.16 29.76
CA ARG A 87 -10.95 22.11 30.74
C ARG A 87 -11.05 23.56 30.30
N HIS A 88 -10.87 23.82 29.01
CA HIS A 88 -10.97 25.17 28.46
C HIS A 88 -12.43 25.66 28.42
N HIS A 89 -13.39 24.76 28.21
CA HIS A 89 -14.81 25.07 28.25
C HIS A 89 -15.28 25.42 29.67
N ASP A 90 -14.90 24.63 30.68
CA ASP A 90 -15.26 24.89 32.08
C ASP A 90 -14.69 26.22 32.60
N ALA A 91 -13.46 26.57 32.20
CA ALA A 91 -12.84 27.85 32.57
C ALA A 91 -13.56 29.07 31.96
N ILE A 92 -14.09 28.95 30.74
CA ILE A 92 -14.87 30.01 30.09
C ILE A 92 -16.26 30.14 30.73
N GLN A 93 -16.83 29.04 31.24
CA GLN A 93 -18.15 29.06 31.87
C GLN A 93 -18.10 29.71 33.27
N GLN A 94 -17.02 29.50 34.04
CA GLN A 94 -16.83 30.11 35.36
C GLN A 94 -16.59 31.63 35.30
N SER A 95 -15.97 32.15 34.25
CA SER A 95 -15.79 33.60 34.09
C SER A 95 -17.06 34.33 33.67
N ASN A 96 -18.07 33.60 33.17
CA ASN A 96 -19.34 34.17 32.72
C ASN A 96 -20.45 34.14 33.79
N THR A 97 -20.22 33.51 34.94
CA THR A 97 -21.14 33.48 36.10
C THR A 97 -20.67 34.44 37.20
N ALA A 98 -20.59 35.74 36.87
CA ALA A 98 -20.58 36.80 37.89
C ALA A 98 -22.04 37.18 38.22
N PRO A 99 -22.45 37.24 39.50
CA PRO A 99 -23.83 37.57 39.86
C PRO A 99 -24.10 39.07 39.65
N SER A 100 -25.05 39.41 38.79
CA SER A 100 -25.63 40.75 38.70
C SER A 100 -26.56 41.02 39.88
N VAL A 101 -25.98 41.31 41.04
CA VAL A 101 -26.72 41.89 42.18
C VAL A 101 -27.00 43.35 41.84
N THR A 102 -28.16 43.62 41.26
CA THR A 102 -28.72 44.97 41.20
C THR A 102 -29.70 45.12 42.34
N ASP A 103 -29.19 45.70 43.42
CA ASP A 103 -29.97 46.24 44.53
C ASP A 103 -30.85 47.37 43.98
N ARG A 104 -32.17 47.17 43.96
CA ARG A 104 -33.16 48.21 43.67
C ARG A 104 -34.12 48.28 44.85
N ASP A 105 -33.65 48.95 45.89
CA ASP A 105 -34.53 49.55 46.89
C ASP A 105 -35.18 50.80 46.30
N THR A 106 -36.45 50.68 45.90
CA THR A 106 -37.35 51.83 45.75
C THR A 106 -38.69 51.47 46.38
N SER A 107 -38.74 51.60 47.71
CA SER A 107 -40.00 51.66 48.46
C SER A 107 -40.51 53.10 48.41
N HIS A 108 -41.58 53.32 47.63
CA HIS A 108 -42.41 54.52 47.66
C HIS A 108 -43.87 54.12 47.39
N ASP A 109 -44.66 53.98 48.46
CA ASP A 109 -46.14 54.04 48.53
C ASP A 109 -46.49 53.63 49.98
N ARG A 110 -47.36 54.28 50.75
CA ARG A 110 -48.14 55.51 50.66
C ARG A 110 -48.69 55.78 52.06
#